data_AF-A0A8J8ARX0-F1
#
_entry.id   AF-A0A8J8ARX0-F1
#
_cell.length_a   1.000
_cell.length_b   1.000
_cell.length_c   1.000
_cell.angle_alpha   90.00
_cell.angle_beta   90.00
_cell.angle_gamma   90.00
#
_symmetry.space_group_name_H-M   'P 1'
#
loop_
_entity.id
_entity.type
_entity.pdbx_description
1 polymer ?
#
loop_
_entity_poly.entity_id
_entity_poly.type
_entity_poly.pdbx_seq_one_letter_code
_entity_poly.pdbx_strand_id
1 'polypeptide(L)'
;MEYLYERVAYLRGLCEGLGISEETKEGRVLEEIVEILGEFADAIVELSDKQEELEEYTELIDEDLSDLEDDFYDESDEDDEDDDDMGYVEVTCPHCGEEIEIDEDLLYDEESDILCPCCDQVIINACDDEDFEEEEIEEEE
;
A
#
# COMPACT_ATOMS: atom_id res chain seq x y z
N MET A 1 -31.23 -6.23 8.21
CA MET A 1 -31.83 -4.88 8.29
C MET A 1 -33.35 -4.85 8.40
N GLU A 2 -34.05 -5.99 8.61
CA GLU A 2 -35.52 -6.03 8.79
C GLU A 2 -36.05 -5.07 9.88
N TYR A 3 -35.23 -4.77 10.88
CA TYR A 3 -35.56 -3.84 11.97
C TYR A 3 -35.95 -2.43 11.49
N LEU A 4 -35.38 -1.93 10.39
CA LEU A 4 -35.72 -0.60 9.86
C LEU A 4 -37.14 -0.59 9.28
N TYR A 5 -37.49 -1.60 8.49
CA TYR A 5 -38.85 -1.77 7.96
C TYR A 5 -39.87 -1.97 9.07
N GLU A 6 -39.57 -2.80 10.07
CA GLU A 6 -40.44 -3.01 11.22
C GLU A 6 -40.73 -1.70 11.95
N ARG A 7 -39.72 -0.83 12.08
CA ARG A 7 -39.87 0.47 12.71
C ARG A 7 -40.65 1.47 11.87
N VAL A 8 -40.46 1.50 10.56
CA VAL A 8 -41.25 2.35 9.65
C VAL A 8 -42.71 1.87 9.62
N ALA A 9 -42.95 0.56 9.57
CA ALA A 9 -44.28 -0.02 9.63
C ALA A 9 -44.97 0.27 10.97
N TYR A 10 -44.25 0.16 12.08
CA TYR A 10 -44.75 0.56 13.40
C TYR A 10 -45.10 2.04 13.46
N LEU A 11 -44.25 2.92 12.91
CA LEU A 11 -44.49 4.36 12.83
C LEU A 11 -45.74 4.67 12.00
N ARG A 12 -45.93 4.00 10.86
CA ARG A 12 -47.12 4.12 10.02
C ARG A 12 -48.38 3.72 10.77
N GLY A 13 -48.36 2.58 11.47
CA GLY A 13 -49.48 2.15 12.31
C GLY A 13 -49.76 3.10 13.48
N LEU A 14 -48.73 3.74 14.04
CA LEU A 14 -48.89 4.75 15.08
C LEU A 14 -49.56 6.02 14.53
N CYS A 15 -49.19 6.45 13.32
CA CYS A 15 -49.82 7.58 12.63
C CYS A 15 -51.32 7.32 12.41
N GLU A 16 -51.66 6.14 11.89
CA GLU A 16 -53.06 5.71 11.72
C GLU A 16 -53.82 5.67 13.05
N GLY A 17 -53.22 5.08 14.09
CA GLY A 17 -53.83 4.95 15.42
C GLY A 17 -54.07 6.28 16.15
N LEU A 18 -53.27 7.31 15.83
CA LEU A 18 -53.43 8.67 16.36
C LEU A 18 -54.40 9.53 15.54
N GLY A 19 -54.91 9.01 14.42
CA GLY A 19 -55.75 9.77 13.50
C GLY A 19 -54.98 10.88 12.77
N ILE A 20 -53.67 10.71 12.60
CA ILE A 20 -52.87 11.59 11.74
C ILE A 20 -53.29 11.29 10.30
N SER A 21 -53.80 12.31 9.62
CA SER A 21 -54.33 12.20 8.26
C SER A 21 -53.91 13.39 7.41
N GLU A 22 -53.99 13.22 6.09
CA GLU A 22 -53.73 14.28 5.11
C GLU A 22 -54.69 15.48 5.20
N GLU A 23 -55.74 15.40 6.01
CA GLU A 23 -56.70 16.50 6.19
C GLU A 23 -56.07 17.72 6.88
N THR A 24 -55.03 17.49 7.69
CA THR A 24 -54.28 18.55 8.37
C THR A 24 -52.99 18.90 7.63
N LYS A 25 -52.44 20.09 7.84
CA LYS A 25 -51.15 20.47 7.22
C LYS A 25 -50.02 19.67 7.83
N GLU A 26 -50.10 19.45 9.13
CA GLU A 26 -49.15 18.70 9.94
C GLU A 26 -49.19 17.21 9.57
N GLY A 27 -50.38 16.63 9.37
CA GLY A 27 -50.52 15.23 9.00
C GLY A 27 -49.99 14.89 7.62
N ARG A 28 -50.17 15.78 6.62
CA ARG A 28 -49.51 15.63 5.31
C ARG A 28 -47.99 15.58 5.41
N VAL A 29 -47.40 16.47 6.22
CA VAL A 29 -45.94 16.48 6.41
C VAL A 29 -45.48 15.20 7.11
N LEU A 30 -46.23 14.71 8.10
CA LEU A 30 -45.87 13.51 8.83
C LEU A 30 -46.01 12.24 7.98
N GLU A 31 -47.02 12.13 7.13
CA GLU A 31 -47.12 11.01 6.19
C GLU A 31 -45.96 11.00 5.20
N GLU A 32 -45.64 12.14 4.60
CA GLU A 32 -44.50 12.25 3.68
C GLU A 32 -43.19 11.85 4.36
N ILE A 33 -42.98 12.24 5.63
CA ILE A 33 -41.81 11.82 6.41
C ILE A 33 -41.78 10.30 6.59
N VAL A 34 -42.92 9.67 6.89
CA VAL A 34 -43.00 8.21 7.04
C VAL A 34 -42.69 7.50 5.72
N GLU A 35 -43.17 8.02 4.60
CA GLU A 35 -42.89 7.48 3.26
C GLU A 35 -41.41 7.59 2.91
N ILE A 36 -40.83 8.77 3.07
CA ILE A 36 -39.40 9.01 2.86
C ILE A 36 -38.56 8.06 3.73
N LEU A 37 -38.94 7.85 5.00
CA LEU A 37 -38.25 6.88 5.88
C LEU A 37 -38.35 5.43 5.36
N GLY A 38 -39.44 5.08 4.66
CA GLY A 38 -39.57 3.81 3.96
C GLY A 38 -38.57 3.70 2.80
N GLU A 39 -38.47 4.73 1.97
CA GLU A 39 -37.49 4.78 0.87
C GLU A 39 -36.04 4.72 1.39
N PHE A 40 -35.76 5.36 2.52
CA PHE A 40 -34.45 5.23 3.19
C PHE A 40 -34.19 3.80 3.65
N ALA A 41 -35.21 3.10 4.17
CA ALA A 41 -35.06 1.70 4.55
C ALA A 41 -34.74 0.83 3.33
N ASP A 42 -35.44 1.03 2.21
CA ASP A 42 -35.16 0.35 0.93
C ASP A 42 -33.73 0.60 0.44
N ALA A 43 -33.32 1.86 0.38
CA ALA A 43 -32.00 2.26 -0.11
C ALA A 43 -30.85 1.71 0.77
N ILE A 44 -31.07 1.64 2.09
CA ILE A 44 -30.09 1.08 3.02
C ILE A 44 -29.94 -0.44 2.81
N VAL A 45 -31.03 -1.15 2.55
CA VAL A 45 -30.97 -2.58 2.23
C VAL A 45 -30.21 -2.82 0.95
N GLU A 46 -30.58 -2.14 -0.13
CA GLU A 46 -29.88 -2.26 -1.41
C GLU A 46 -28.38 -1.93 -1.29
N LEU A 47 -28.02 -0.94 -0.47
CA LEU A 47 -26.62 -0.57 -0.24
C LEU A 47 -25.85 -1.68 0.48
N SER A 48 -26.46 -2.32 1.48
CA SER A 48 -25.80 -3.41 2.21
C SER A 48 -25.62 -4.65 1.33
N ASP A 49 -26.61 -4.97 0.47
CA ASP A 49 -26.49 -6.11 -0.44
C ASP A 49 -25.31 -5.90 -1.39
N LYS A 50 -25.17 -4.68 -1.94
CA LYS A 50 -24.00 -4.30 -2.76
C LYS A 50 -22.69 -4.30 -1.98
N GLN A 51 -22.73 -4.00 -0.69
CA GLN A 51 -21.54 -4.05 0.15
C GLN A 51 -21.08 -5.50 0.36
N GLU A 52 -22.01 -6.44 0.57
CA GLU A 52 -21.73 -7.87 0.65
C GLU A 52 -21.12 -8.39 -0.67
N GLU A 53 -21.70 -8.01 -1.82
CA GLU A 53 -21.13 -8.34 -3.13
C GLU A 53 -19.70 -7.81 -3.34
N LEU A 54 -19.42 -6.60 -2.83
CA LEU A 54 -18.06 -6.02 -2.88
C LEU A 54 -17.08 -6.71 -1.95
N GLU A 55 -17.54 -7.18 -0.79
CA GLU A 55 -16.73 -7.95 0.16
C GLU A 55 -16.31 -9.28 -0.49
N GLU A 56 -17.25 -10.01 -1.09
CA GLU A 56 -16.96 -11.23 -1.86
C GLU A 56 -15.94 -10.97 -2.99
N TYR A 57 -16.13 -9.88 -3.75
CA TYR A 57 -15.18 -9.53 -4.81
C TYR A 57 -13.78 -9.20 -4.28
N THR A 58 -13.70 -8.58 -3.11
CA THR A 58 -12.42 -8.25 -2.46
C THR A 58 -11.72 -9.51 -1.96
N GLU A 59 -12.47 -10.46 -1.39
CA GLU A 59 -11.93 -11.78 -1.00
C GLU A 59 -11.37 -12.55 -2.20
N LEU A 60 -12.04 -12.49 -3.35
CA LEU A 60 -11.53 -13.10 -4.58
C LEU A 60 -10.23 -12.46 -5.07
N ILE A 61 -10.10 -11.13 -4.97
CA ILE A 61 -8.86 -10.44 -5.31
C ILE A 61 -7.74 -10.86 -4.34
N ASP A 62 -8.06 -10.97 -3.05
CA ASP A 62 -7.09 -11.39 -2.02
C ASP A 62 -6.58 -12.81 -2.30
N GLU A 63 -7.47 -13.73 -2.66
CA GLU A 63 -7.11 -15.09 -3.10
C GLU A 63 -6.22 -15.07 -4.36
N ASP A 64 -6.63 -14.34 -5.42
CA ASP A 64 -5.84 -14.22 -6.66
C ASP A 64 -4.45 -13.61 -6.40
N LEU A 65 -4.33 -12.66 -5.47
CA LEU A 65 -3.05 -12.06 -5.10
C LEU A 65 -2.20 -13.02 -4.27
N SER A 66 -2.80 -13.77 -3.34
CA SER A 66 -2.09 -14.80 -2.58
C SER A 66 -1.50 -15.87 -3.50
N ASP A 67 -2.25 -16.32 -4.51
CA ASP A 67 -1.76 -17.28 -5.50
C ASP A 67 -0.57 -16.71 -6.30
N LEU A 68 -0.61 -15.41 -6.64
CA LEU A 68 0.51 -14.74 -7.32
C LEU A 68 1.73 -14.55 -6.41
N GLU A 69 1.52 -14.27 -5.12
CA GLU A 69 2.60 -14.21 -4.13
C GLU A 69 3.26 -15.58 -3.99
N ASP A 70 2.48 -16.64 -3.82
CA ASP A 70 2.99 -18.01 -3.75
C ASP A 70 3.76 -18.37 -5.02
N ASP A 71 3.21 -18.13 -6.23
CA ASP A 71 3.91 -18.40 -7.50
C ASP A 71 5.24 -17.63 -7.63
N PHE A 72 5.30 -16.37 -7.16
CA PHE A 72 6.50 -15.54 -7.26
C PHE A 72 7.57 -15.89 -6.22
N TYR A 73 7.16 -16.21 -4.99
CA TYR A 73 8.07 -16.54 -3.89
C TYR A 73 8.50 -18.02 -3.92
N ASP A 74 7.66 -18.96 -4.35
CA ASP A 74 8.05 -20.37 -4.51
C ASP A 74 9.00 -20.59 -5.70
N GLU A 75 8.97 -19.75 -6.76
CA GLU A 75 10.01 -19.76 -7.82
C GLU A 75 11.34 -19.15 -7.35
N SER A 76 11.39 -18.51 -6.16
CA SER A 76 12.59 -17.91 -5.59
C SER A 76 13.22 -18.73 -4.44
N ASP A 77 12.56 -19.80 -3.97
CA ASP A 77 13.01 -20.64 -2.85
C ASP A 77 13.49 -22.06 -3.27
N GLU A 78 13.50 -22.37 -4.58
CA GLU A 78 13.98 -23.66 -5.12
C GLU A 78 15.21 -23.56 -6.06
N ASP A 79 16.00 -22.47 -6.02
CA ASP A 79 17.38 -22.49 -6.52
C ASP A 79 18.27 -21.57 -5.66
N ASP A 80 19.27 -22.21 -5.04
CA ASP A 80 20.49 -21.66 -4.41
C ASP A 80 20.44 -21.16 -2.95
N GLU A 81 20.76 -22.09 -2.05
CA GLU A 81 21.78 -21.82 -1.03
C GLU A 81 22.96 -21.05 -1.68
N ASP A 82 23.24 -19.82 -1.23
CA ASP A 82 24.31 -18.89 -1.66
C ASP A 82 24.06 -18.06 -2.94
N ASP A 83 23.18 -17.05 -2.92
CA ASP A 83 23.51 -15.71 -3.47
C ASP A 83 22.47 -14.63 -3.04
N ASP A 84 22.54 -14.23 -1.78
CA ASP A 84 21.99 -12.94 -1.32
C ASP A 84 22.96 -11.80 -1.77
N ASP A 85 23.41 -11.85 -3.02
CA ASP A 85 24.30 -10.85 -3.63
C ASP A 85 23.48 -9.88 -4.50
N MET A 86 22.51 -9.22 -3.86
CA MET A 86 22.46 -7.78 -4.07
C MET A 86 23.28 -7.15 -2.95
N GLY A 87 24.60 -7.35 -3.01
CA GLY A 87 25.55 -6.77 -2.07
C GLY A 87 25.42 -5.26 -2.11
N TYR A 88 24.94 -4.65 -1.03
CA TYR A 88 25.10 -3.22 -0.84
C TYR A 88 26.32 -3.01 0.05
N VAL A 89 27.24 -2.16 -0.39
CA VAL A 89 28.42 -1.79 0.39
C VAL A 89 28.23 -0.40 0.97
N GLU A 90 28.36 -0.30 2.30
CA GLU A 90 28.41 0.98 3.01
C GLU A 90 29.78 1.63 2.82
N VAL A 91 29.82 2.77 2.13
CA VAL A 91 31.03 3.55 1.89
C VAL A 91 30.88 4.94 2.50
N THR A 92 31.84 5.34 3.33
CA THR A 92 31.91 6.72 3.82
C THR A 92 32.56 7.62 2.77
N CYS A 93 31.85 8.65 2.32
CA CYS A 93 32.40 9.61 1.36
C CYS A 93 33.63 10.34 1.95
N PRO A 94 34.81 10.30 1.31
CA PRO A 94 36.02 10.93 1.84
C PRO A 94 35.98 12.48 1.82
N HIS A 95 35.06 13.06 1.04
CA HIS A 95 34.94 14.51 0.86
C HIS A 95 33.99 15.17 1.85
N CYS A 96 32.86 14.53 2.16
CA CYS A 96 31.83 15.09 3.05
C CYS A 96 31.61 14.31 4.33
N GLY A 97 32.11 13.06 4.43
CA GLY A 97 31.97 12.20 5.60
C GLY A 97 30.61 11.55 5.77
N GLU A 98 29.73 11.63 4.75
CA GLU A 98 28.42 10.97 4.75
C GLU A 98 28.58 9.49 4.43
N GLU A 99 27.88 8.62 5.16
CA GLU A 99 27.76 7.19 4.86
C GLU A 99 26.73 6.99 3.76
N ILE A 100 27.12 6.33 2.67
CA ILE A 100 26.25 6.04 1.54
C ILE A 100 26.25 4.55 1.23
N GLU A 101 25.10 4.05 0.78
CA GLU A 101 24.92 2.67 0.33
C GLU A 101 25.08 2.64 -1.19
N ILE A 102 26.02 1.83 -1.68
CA ILE A 102 26.31 1.63 -3.11
C ILE A 102 26.04 0.17 -3.45
N ASP A 103 25.43 -0.05 -4.62
CA ASP A 103 25.24 -1.39 -5.20
C ASP A 103 26.61 -1.99 -5.60
N GLU A 104 26.90 -3.20 -5.14
CA GLU A 104 28.16 -3.91 -5.37
C GLU A 104 28.44 -4.13 -6.87
N ASP A 105 27.39 -4.29 -7.68
CA ASP A 105 27.52 -4.37 -9.14
C ASP A 105 28.14 -3.09 -9.75
N LEU A 106 27.85 -1.92 -9.18
CA LEU A 106 28.41 -0.65 -9.63
C LEU A 106 29.87 -0.46 -9.18
N LEU A 107 30.33 -1.19 -8.16
CA LEU A 107 31.73 -1.14 -7.72
C LEU A 107 32.65 -1.90 -8.68
N TYR A 108 32.15 -2.94 -9.33
CA TYR A 108 32.89 -3.72 -10.32
C TYR A 108 32.73 -3.21 -11.76
N ASP A 109 31.89 -2.19 -11.98
CA ASP A 109 31.73 -1.55 -13.28
C ASP A 109 32.89 -0.57 -13.56
N GLU A 110 33.91 -1.07 -14.24
CA GLU A 110 35.11 -0.33 -14.71
C GLU A 110 34.80 0.76 -15.75
N GLU A 111 33.53 1.00 -16.11
CA GLU A 111 33.14 2.05 -17.05
C GLU A 111 32.44 3.26 -16.39
N SER A 112 32.11 3.20 -15.08
CA SER A 112 31.27 4.22 -14.43
C SER A 112 31.87 4.85 -13.16
N ASP A 113 31.91 6.19 -13.12
CA ASP A 113 32.34 6.93 -11.93
C ASP A 113 31.19 7.03 -10.90
N ILE A 114 31.46 6.65 -9.66
CA ILE A 114 30.47 6.76 -8.58
C ILE A 114 30.55 8.14 -7.95
N LEU A 115 29.47 8.91 -8.04
CA LEU A 115 29.36 10.26 -7.50
C LEU A 115 28.65 10.27 -6.15
N CYS A 116 29.17 11.07 -5.22
CA CYS A 116 28.51 11.31 -3.94
C CYS A 116 27.23 12.13 -4.11
N PRO A 117 26.05 11.65 -3.66
CA PRO A 117 24.80 12.41 -3.74
C PRO A 117 24.76 13.65 -2.83
N CYS A 118 25.66 13.75 -1.84
CA CYS A 118 25.72 14.86 -0.89
C CYS A 118 26.63 16.00 -1.35
N CYS A 119 27.72 15.71 -2.08
CA CYS A 119 28.72 16.71 -2.46
C CYS A 119 29.13 16.71 -3.93
N ASP A 120 28.52 15.86 -4.76
CA ASP A 120 28.80 15.70 -6.20
C ASP A 120 30.28 15.45 -6.54
N GLN A 121 31.07 14.99 -5.57
CA GLN A 121 32.46 14.57 -5.76
C GLN A 121 32.50 13.08 -6.11
N VAL A 122 33.46 12.69 -6.94
CA VAL A 122 33.74 11.28 -7.26
C VAL A 122 34.23 10.56 -6.00
N ILE A 123 33.61 9.43 -5.68
CA ILE A 123 33.98 8.56 -4.57
C ILE A 123 34.88 7.43 -5.08
N ILE A 124 34.55 6.85 -6.25
CA ILE A 124 35.34 5.80 -6.92
C ILE A 124 35.43 6.16 -8.40
N ASN A 125 36.65 6.10 -8.94
CA ASN A 125 36.97 6.44 -10.32
C ASN A 125 37.20 5.16 -11.13
N ALA A 126 36.54 5.02 -12.27
CA ALA A 126 36.56 3.81 -13.08
C ALA A 126 37.91 3.56 -13.80
N CYS A 127 38.85 4.50 -13.70
CA CYS A 127 40.09 4.51 -14.49
C CYS A 127 41.40 4.59 -13.68
N ASP A 128 41.40 4.21 -12.39
CA ASP A 128 42.64 4.09 -11.59
C ASP A 128 43.23 2.67 -11.68
N ASP A 129 43.66 2.33 -12.90
CA ASP A 129 44.51 1.17 -13.23
C ASP A 129 45.98 1.63 -13.44
N GLU A 130 46.41 2.68 -12.72
CA GLU A 130 47.78 3.21 -12.74
C GLU A 130 48.41 3.27 -11.33
N ASP A 131 49.27 2.28 -11.04
CA ASP A 131 50.50 2.33 -10.22
C ASP A 131 50.46 2.88 -8.77
N PHE A 132 50.36 1.96 -7.80
CA PHE A 132 51.13 2.10 -6.54
C PHE A 132 52.27 1.08 -6.53
N GLU A 133 53.44 1.51 -7.02
CA GLU A 133 54.70 0.79 -6.91
C GLU A 133 55.02 0.49 -5.43
N GLU A 134 55.48 -0.74 -5.15
CA GLU A 134 56.12 -1.12 -3.89
C GLU A 134 57.36 -0.23 -3.66
N GLU A 135 57.29 0.77 -2.79
CA GLU A 135 58.51 1.33 -2.20
C GLU A 135 58.98 0.44 -1.05
N GLU A 136 59.91 -0.47 -1.36
CA GLU A 136 60.83 -1.09 -0.41
C GLU A 136 61.47 -0.01 0.46
N ILE A 137 61.14 0.03 1.77
CA ILE A 137 61.96 0.74 2.74
C ILE A 137 63.05 -0.23 3.19
N GLU A 138 64.23 -0.08 2.56
CA GLU A 138 65.47 -0.77 2.92
C GLU A 138 65.80 -0.59 4.42
N GLU A 139 66.13 -1.71 5.08
CA GLU A 139 66.84 -1.72 6.36
C GLU A 139 68.23 -1.09 6.18
N GLU A 140 68.56 -0.05 6.96
CA GLU A 140 69.96 0.28 7.27
C GLU A 140 70.18 0.38 8.79
N GLU A 141 71.37 -0.12 9.18
CA GLU A 141 71.86 -0.56 10.50
C GLU A 141 71.85 0.47 11.66
#